data_AF-A0A0E3Q8I6-F1
#
_entry.id   AF-A0A0E3Q8I6-F1
#
_cell.length_a   1.000
_cell.length_b   1.000
_cell.length_c   1.000
_cell.angle_alpha   90.00
_cell.angle_beta   90.00
_cell.angle_gamma   90.00
#
_symmetry.space_group_name_H-M   'P 1'
#
loop_
_entity.id
_entity.type
_entity.pdbx_description
1 polymer ?
#
loop_
_entity_poly.entity_id
_entity_poly.type
_entity_poly.pdbx_seq_one_letter_code
_entity_poly.pdbx_strand_id
1 'polypeptide(L)'
;MGNKLNIKTYINTIRYYLKTEETEESSILELADDTETFVSPFTGMQFALIPAGEFEMGSPLEEKDRSDSESPVHKVKINNSFYLGKSAVTQKQWKKIMGNNPSYCKGEDHPVEMISWNEAQEFVIKLNEMEGTDKYRLPSEAEWEYACRAGTQTRCFFGEDEAKLDEYVWHAGNSGDKTHVIGCKKPNPWGLYDINGNVWEWVQDEWHENYNGAPSDGSAWEDGSNSGKISRGCSWLCETGLCRSAGRFKRKTESRLANLGFRLLKEL
;
A
#
# COMPACT_ATOMS: atom_id res chain seq x y z
N MET A 1 24.36 -67.67 0.10
CA MET A 1 24.02 -67.10 -1.22
C MET A 1 23.86 -65.60 -1.06
N GLY A 2 24.93 -64.84 -1.32
CA GLY A 2 24.90 -63.38 -1.19
C GLY A 2 24.44 -62.75 -2.50
N ASN A 3 23.26 -62.13 -2.50
CA ASN A 3 22.77 -61.32 -3.61
C ASN A 3 23.72 -60.13 -3.80
N LYS A 4 24.61 -60.21 -4.80
CA LYS A 4 25.34 -59.04 -5.28
C LYS A 4 24.35 -58.10 -5.96
N LEU A 5 23.92 -57.08 -5.24
CA LEU A 5 23.11 -56.00 -5.78
C LEU A 5 23.87 -55.40 -6.98
N ASN A 6 23.29 -55.50 -8.18
CA ASN A 6 23.91 -55.01 -9.40
C ASN A 6 23.99 -53.48 -9.30
N ILE A 7 25.21 -52.94 -9.31
CA ILE A 7 25.51 -51.50 -9.22
C ILE A 7 24.70 -50.69 -10.24
N LYS A 8 24.40 -51.28 -11.40
CA LYS A 8 23.63 -50.64 -12.47
C LYS A 8 22.16 -50.48 -12.08
N THR A 9 21.59 -51.43 -11.35
CA THR A 9 20.23 -51.35 -10.82
C THR A 9 20.14 -50.27 -9.75
N TYR A 10 21.12 -50.20 -8.83
CA TYR A 10 21.16 -49.18 -7.79
C TYR A 10 21.26 -47.75 -8.37
N ILE A 11 22.12 -47.55 -9.37
CA ILE A 11 22.26 -46.26 -10.06
C ILE A 11 20.95 -45.85 -10.77
N ASN A 12 20.26 -46.79 -11.41
CA ASN A 12 19.00 -46.49 -12.10
C ASN A 12 17.88 -46.13 -11.12
N THR A 13 17.83 -46.80 -9.97
CA THR A 13 16.89 -46.46 -8.89
C THR A 13 17.16 -45.06 -8.34
N ILE A 14 18.42 -44.69 -8.08
CA ILE A 14 18.77 -43.33 -7.65
C ILE A 14 18.37 -42.29 -8.70
N ARG A 15 18.66 -42.53 -9.99
CA ARG A 15 18.26 -41.60 -11.06
C ARG A 15 16.75 -41.43 -11.18
N TYR A 16 15.99 -42.50 -10.92
CA TYR A 16 14.53 -42.43 -10.91
C TYR A 16 14.05 -41.51 -9.77
N TYR A 17 14.55 -41.71 -8.54
CA TYR A 17 14.16 -40.90 -7.40
C TYR A 17 14.60 -39.44 -7.51
N LEU A 18 15.80 -39.17 -8.02
CA LEU A 18 16.26 -37.79 -8.27
C LEU A 18 15.40 -37.10 -9.33
N LYS A 19 14.97 -37.82 -10.37
CA LYS A 19 14.10 -37.28 -11.41
C LYS A 19 12.68 -37.03 -10.91
N THR A 20 12.17 -37.88 -10.01
CA THR A 20 10.86 -37.68 -9.36
C THR A 20 10.90 -36.54 -8.36
N GLU A 21 12.00 -36.37 -7.60
CA GLU A 21 12.21 -35.19 -6.75
C GLU A 21 12.29 -33.92 -7.59
N GLU A 22 13.06 -33.88 -8.70
CA GLU A 22 13.09 -32.72 -9.61
C GLU A 22 11.71 -32.40 -10.22
N THR A 23 10.87 -33.40 -10.49
CA THR A 23 9.52 -33.16 -11.04
C THR A 23 8.51 -32.77 -9.97
N GLU A 24 8.59 -33.31 -8.75
CA GLU A 24 7.78 -32.86 -7.62
C GLU A 24 8.18 -31.44 -7.19
N GLU A 25 9.48 -31.16 -7.09
CA GLU A 25 10.03 -29.84 -6.77
C GLU A 25 9.70 -28.81 -7.88
N SER A 26 9.77 -29.21 -9.16
CA SER A 26 9.26 -28.42 -10.30
C SER A 26 7.75 -28.18 -10.23
N SER A 27 6.96 -29.17 -9.80
CA SER A 27 5.50 -29.02 -9.67
C SER A 27 5.09 -28.19 -8.46
N ILE A 28 5.91 -28.19 -7.40
CA ILE A 28 5.77 -27.34 -6.22
C ILE A 28 6.22 -25.90 -6.54
N LEU A 29 7.27 -25.73 -7.35
CA LEU A 29 7.71 -24.43 -7.87
C LEU A 29 6.73 -23.83 -8.88
N GLU A 30 6.03 -24.64 -9.69
CA GLU A 30 4.95 -24.16 -10.57
C GLU A 30 3.65 -23.80 -9.81
N LEU A 31 3.51 -24.20 -8.53
CA LEU A 31 2.36 -23.86 -7.68
C LEU A 31 2.62 -22.64 -6.76
N ALA A 32 3.81 -22.03 -6.82
CA ALA A 32 4.20 -20.87 -6.03
C ALA A 32 4.63 -19.70 -6.93
N ASP A 33 3.77 -19.29 -7.86
CA ASP A 33 3.91 -18.00 -8.56
C ASP A 33 3.02 -16.93 -7.89
N ASP A 34 3.17 -16.78 -6.58
CA ASP A 34 2.79 -15.58 -5.84
C ASP A 34 3.92 -14.54 -6.07
N THR A 35 3.97 -13.96 -7.27
CA THR A 35 5.02 -12.99 -7.61
C THR A 35 5.05 -11.87 -6.57
N GLU A 36 6.17 -11.72 -5.84
CA GLU A 36 6.32 -10.67 -4.80
C GLU A 36 6.02 -9.25 -5.32
N THR A 37 6.08 -9.06 -6.64
CA THR A 37 5.80 -7.80 -7.30
C THR A 37 4.99 -7.98 -8.57
N PHE A 38 4.05 -7.06 -8.80
CA PHE A 38 3.31 -6.94 -10.06
C PHE A 38 3.66 -5.62 -10.75
N VAL A 39 3.74 -5.61 -12.08
CA VAL A 39 3.95 -4.37 -12.87
C VAL A 39 2.80 -4.22 -13.85
N SER A 40 2.07 -3.10 -13.74
CA SER A 40 1.02 -2.76 -14.71
C SER A 40 1.62 -2.67 -16.11
N PRO A 41 1.18 -3.51 -17.07
CA PRO A 41 1.74 -3.50 -18.42
C PRO A 41 1.46 -2.20 -19.16
N PHE A 42 0.36 -1.49 -18.82
CA PHE A 42 0.02 -0.24 -19.47
C PHE A 42 0.79 0.95 -18.87
N THR A 43 0.90 1.04 -17.54
CA THR A 43 1.45 2.25 -16.90
C THR A 43 2.88 2.10 -16.40
N GLY A 44 3.37 0.87 -16.23
CA GLY A 44 4.62 0.59 -15.54
C GLY A 44 4.57 0.83 -14.03
N MET A 45 3.38 1.05 -13.45
CA MET A 45 3.21 1.09 -11.99
C MET A 45 3.67 -0.23 -11.38
N GLN A 46 4.49 -0.16 -10.34
CA GLN A 46 4.97 -1.32 -9.60
C GLN A 46 4.15 -1.49 -8.33
N PHE A 47 3.79 -2.72 -8.03
CA PHE A 47 3.04 -3.12 -6.85
C PHE A 47 3.84 -4.16 -6.07
N ALA A 48 3.68 -4.15 -4.75
CA ALA A 48 4.18 -5.18 -3.84
C ALA A 48 3.04 -6.08 -3.37
N LEU A 49 3.29 -7.37 -3.25
CA LEU A 49 2.35 -8.31 -2.66
C LEU A 49 2.24 -8.05 -1.15
N ILE A 50 1.04 -7.76 -0.69
CA ILE A 50 0.71 -7.56 0.72
C ILE A 50 0.01 -8.84 1.20
N PRO A 51 0.56 -9.55 2.19
CA PRO A 51 0.01 -10.83 2.63
C PRO A 51 -1.31 -10.64 3.37
N ALA A 52 -2.21 -11.63 3.30
CA ALA A 52 -3.33 -11.71 4.22
C ALA A 52 -2.84 -11.78 5.68
N GLY A 53 -3.64 -11.26 6.61
CA GLY A 53 -3.29 -11.27 8.02
C GLY A 53 -4.22 -10.43 8.88
N GLU A 54 -3.76 -10.08 10.07
CA GLU A 54 -4.53 -9.30 11.03
C GLU A 54 -3.64 -8.27 11.73
N PHE A 55 -4.24 -7.17 12.15
CA PHE A 55 -3.55 -6.11 12.90
C PHE A 55 -4.52 -5.34 13.79
N GLU A 56 -3.95 -4.56 14.71
CA GLU A 56 -4.69 -3.60 15.53
C GLU A 56 -4.69 -2.24 14.80
N MET A 57 -5.87 -1.81 14.36
CA MET A 57 -6.08 -0.54 13.65
C MET A 57 -6.40 0.59 14.64
N GLY A 58 -5.81 1.75 14.42
CA GLY A 58 -5.96 2.94 15.27
C GLY A 58 -4.78 3.21 16.20
N SER A 59 -4.95 4.13 17.14
CA SER A 59 -3.88 4.56 18.07
C SER A 59 -4.26 4.28 19.53
N PRO A 60 -3.36 3.74 20.37
CA PRO A 60 -3.60 3.63 21.81
C PRO A 60 -3.72 5.02 22.46
N LEU A 61 -4.40 5.10 23.62
CA LEU A 61 -4.73 6.38 24.27
C LEU A 61 -3.50 7.20 24.66
N GLU A 62 -2.38 6.54 24.91
CA GLU A 62 -1.12 7.13 25.34
C GLU A 62 -0.21 7.52 24.15
N GLU A 63 -0.59 7.22 22.90
CA GLU A 63 0.21 7.58 21.73
C GLU A 63 0.32 9.10 21.58
N LYS A 64 1.55 9.61 21.49
CA LYS A 64 1.83 11.03 21.33
C LYS A 64 1.26 11.55 20.00
N ASP A 65 0.61 12.72 20.06
CA ASP A 65 0.00 13.44 18.93
C ASP A 65 -1.18 12.72 18.26
N ARG A 66 -1.81 11.78 18.98
CA ARG A 66 -3.01 11.07 18.53
C ARG A 66 -4.23 11.97 18.41
N SER A 67 -5.19 11.54 17.58
CA SER A 67 -6.53 12.11 17.49
C SER A 67 -7.57 11.17 18.11
N ASP A 68 -8.67 11.71 18.63
CA ASP A 68 -9.81 10.92 19.11
C ASP A 68 -10.48 10.11 17.98
N SER A 69 -10.37 10.58 16.74
CA SER A 69 -10.86 9.87 15.55
C SER A 69 -10.12 8.56 15.26
N GLU A 70 -8.98 8.33 15.92
CA GLU A 70 -8.16 7.13 15.77
C GLU A 70 -8.51 6.04 16.80
N SER A 71 -9.58 6.25 17.58
CA SER A 71 -10.09 5.32 18.59
C SER A 71 -11.44 4.72 18.20
N PRO A 72 -11.85 3.60 18.81
CA PRO A 72 -11.01 2.70 19.60
C PRO A 72 -10.01 1.94 18.72
N VAL A 73 -8.91 1.49 19.33
CA VAL A 73 -8.09 0.44 18.71
C VAL A 73 -8.94 -0.81 18.57
N HIS A 74 -8.93 -1.41 17.39
CA HIS A 74 -9.72 -2.61 17.10
C HIS A 74 -8.99 -3.53 16.13
N LYS A 75 -9.26 -4.82 16.28
CA LYS A 75 -8.68 -5.85 15.45
C LYS A 75 -9.35 -5.88 14.07
N VAL A 76 -8.54 -5.84 13.01
CA VAL A 76 -8.99 -6.00 11.63
C VAL A 76 -8.26 -7.18 10.99
N LYS A 77 -9.01 -8.02 10.27
CA LYS A 77 -8.51 -9.15 9.51
C LYS A 77 -8.60 -8.89 8.01
N ILE A 78 -7.45 -8.77 7.36
CA ILE A 78 -7.30 -8.76 5.91
C ILE A 78 -7.39 -10.20 5.41
N ASN A 79 -8.52 -10.58 4.83
CA ASN A 79 -8.79 -11.98 4.47
C ASN A 79 -8.00 -12.50 3.27
N ASN A 80 -7.70 -11.63 2.31
CA ASN A 80 -7.02 -11.99 1.07
C ASN A 80 -5.76 -11.14 0.90
N SER A 81 -4.70 -11.76 0.39
CA SER A 81 -3.55 -11.00 -0.08
C SER A 81 -3.96 -10.11 -1.25
N PHE A 82 -3.26 -9.00 -1.44
CA PHE A 82 -3.51 -8.05 -2.52
C PHE A 82 -2.22 -7.39 -2.96
N TYR A 83 -2.20 -6.79 -4.15
CA TYR A 83 -1.11 -5.95 -4.59
C TYR A 83 -1.36 -4.50 -4.18
N LEU A 84 -0.38 -3.84 -3.58
CA LEU A 84 -0.44 -2.39 -3.32
C LEU A 84 0.67 -1.67 -4.05
N GLY A 85 0.37 -0.54 -4.67
CA GLY A 85 1.34 0.31 -5.35
C GLY A 85 2.51 0.61 -4.43
N LYS A 86 3.73 0.34 -4.90
CA LYS A 86 4.97 0.57 -4.13
C LYS A 86 5.13 2.04 -3.75
N SER A 87 4.49 2.94 -4.49
CA SER A 87 4.45 4.38 -4.24
C SER A 87 3.09 4.94 -4.66
N ALA A 88 2.85 6.22 -4.36
CA ALA A 88 1.76 6.98 -4.96
C ALA A 88 1.86 7.00 -6.51
N VAL A 89 0.70 7.20 -7.16
CA VAL A 89 0.61 7.36 -8.62
C VAL A 89 1.37 8.61 -9.03
N THR A 90 2.26 8.48 -10.01
CA THR A 90 3.09 9.59 -10.50
C THR A 90 2.34 10.47 -11.52
N GLN A 91 2.84 11.68 -11.73
CA GLN A 91 2.31 12.59 -12.75
C GLN A 91 2.41 12.00 -14.17
N LYS A 92 3.47 11.24 -14.46
CA LYS A 92 3.63 10.52 -15.73
C LYS A 92 2.57 9.45 -15.93
N GLN A 93 2.32 8.63 -14.91
CA GLN A 93 1.29 7.59 -14.94
C GLN A 93 -0.10 8.21 -15.06
N TRP A 94 -0.39 9.26 -14.28
CA TRP A 94 -1.61 10.06 -14.40
C TRP A 94 -1.82 10.56 -15.83
N LYS A 95 -0.85 11.29 -16.38
CA LYS A 95 -0.93 11.88 -17.72
C LYS A 95 -1.14 10.84 -18.81
N LYS A 96 -0.57 9.63 -18.64
CA LYS A 96 -0.75 8.53 -19.59
C LYS A 96 -2.21 8.05 -19.67
N ILE A 97 -2.94 8.06 -18.56
CA ILE A 97 -4.34 7.62 -18.49
C ILE A 97 -5.32 8.78 -18.73
N MET A 98 -5.05 9.93 -18.12
CA MET A 98 -5.99 11.06 -18.05
C MET A 98 -5.74 12.14 -19.11
N GLY A 99 -4.58 12.11 -19.78
CA GLY A 99 -4.24 13.03 -20.86
C GLY A 99 -3.83 14.45 -20.41
N ASN A 100 -3.82 14.75 -19.11
CA ASN A 100 -3.43 16.05 -18.55
C ASN A 100 -2.48 15.89 -17.35
N ASN A 101 -2.03 17.00 -16.75
CA ASN A 101 -1.28 16.99 -15.48
C ASN A 101 -1.72 18.18 -14.62
N PRO A 102 -2.60 17.96 -13.61
CA PRO A 102 -3.15 19.03 -12.77
C PRO A 102 -2.20 19.49 -11.65
N SER A 103 -1.12 18.75 -11.40
CA SER A 103 -0.27 18.91 -10.20
C SER A 103 0.38 20.28 -10.10
N TYR A 104 0.41 20.86 -8.91
CA TYR A 104 1.10 22.11 -8.62
C TYR A 104 2.64 21.95 -8.70
N CYS A 105 3.20 20.96 -8.03
CA CYS A 105 4.64 20.67 -8.00
C CYS A 105 5.03 19.82 -9.22
N LYS A 106 5.61 20.42 -10.27
CA LYS A 106 5.86 19.71 -11.53
C LYS A 106 7.07 18.75 -11.47
N GLY A 107 6.87 17.52 -11.94
CA GLY A 107 7.91 16.54 -12.21
C GLY A 107 7.31 15.19 -12.60
N GLU A 108 7.80 14.53 -13.64
CA GLU A 108 7.17 13.30 -14.18
C GLU A 108 7.07 12.18 -13.13
N ASP A 109 8.11 12.01 -12.32
CA ASP A 109 8.21 10.98 -11.28
C ASP A 109 7.84 11.50 -9.89
N HIS A 110 7.26 12.71 -9.80
CA HIS A 110 6.61 13.17 -8.57
C HIS A 110 5.21 12.55 -8.45
N PRO A 111 4.64 12.41 -7.24
CA PRO A 111 3.26 12.02 -7.09
C PRO A 111 2.34 13.02 -7.79
N VAL A 112 1.26 12.52 -8.37
CA VAL A 112 0.18 13.37 -8.85
C VAL A 112 -0.58 13.93 -7.64
N GLU A 113 -0.77 15.24 -7.64
CA GLU A 113 -1.59 15.98 -6.67
C GLU A 113 -2.50 16.99 -7.39
N MET A 114 -3.29 17.75 -6.63
CA MET A 114 -4.37 18.63 -7.12
C MET A 114 -5.52 17.88 -7.81
N ILE A 115 -5.76 16.64 -7.37
CA ILE A 115 -6.83 15.76 -7.80
C ILE A 115 -7.82 15.51 -6.66
N SER A 116 -9.10 15.44 -7.01
CA SER A 116 -10.18 15.07 -6.11
C SER A 116 -10.34 13.56 -6.02
N TRP A 117 -11.06 13.09 -5.01
CA TRP A 117 -11.36 11.67 -4.85
C TRP A 117 -12.11 11.11 -6.07
N ASN A 118 -13.05 11.89 -6.62
CA ASN A 118 -13.81 11.48 -7.81
C ASN A 118 -12.93 11.30 -9.05
N GLU A 119 -11.88 12.12 -9.23
CA GLU A 119 -10.97 11.94 -10.36
C GLU A 119 -9.98 10.80 -10.15
N ALA A 120 -9.65 10.47 -8.89
CA ALA A 120 -8.91 9.24 -8.60
C ALA A 120 -9.73 8.00 -9.00
N GLN A 121 -11.05 8.01 -8.75
CA GLN A 121 -11.95 6.97 -9.24
C GLN A 121 -12.03 6.94 -10.78
N GLU A 122 -12.10 8.10 -11.44
CA GLU A 122 -12.07 8.16 -12.91
C GLU A 122 -10.76 7.57 -13.48
N PHE A 123 -9.61 7.84 -12.83
CA PHE A 123 -8.34 7.21 -13.19
C PHE A 123 -8.41 5.69 -13.06
N VAL A 124 -8.97 5.18 -11.96
CA VAL A 124 -9.15 3.74 -11.73
C VAL A 124 -10.02 3.10 -12.81
N ILE A 125 -11.17 3.71 -13.14
CA ILE A 125 -12.09 3.22 -14.16
C ILE A 125 -11.38 3.11 -15.52
N LYS A 126 -10.70 4.17 -15.96
CA LYS A 126 -9.97 4.15 -17.23
C LYS A 126 -8.83 3.16 -17.26
N LEU A 127 -8.09 2.99 -16.15
CA LEU A 127 -7.03 1.99 -16.06
C LEU A 127 -7.58 0.58 -16.21
N ASN A 128 -8.67 0.28 -15.48
CA ASN A 128 -9.40 -0.99 -15.57
C ASN A 128 -9.85 -1.27 -17.01
N GLU A 129 -10.49 -0.29 -17.68
CA GLU A 129 -10.90 -0.40 -19.09
C GLU A 129 -9.72 -0.65 -20.04
N MET A 130 -8.60 0.08 -19.87
CA MET A 130 -7.42 -0.03 -20.72
C MET A 130 -6.70 -1.38 -20.56
N GLU A 131 -6.70 -1.96 -19.36
CA GLU A 131 -6.08 -3.26 -19.09
C GLU A 131 -7.07 -4.44 -19.18
N GLY A 132 -8.35 -4.18 -19.48
CA GLY A 132 -9.38 -5.23 -19.61
C GLY A 132 -9.62 -5.97 -18.29
N THR A 133 -9.60 -5.25 -17.17
CA THR A 133 -9.76 -5.79 -15.81
C THR A 133 -10.69 -4.90 -15.00
N ASP A 134 -11.07 -5.36 -13.81
CA ASP A 134 -11.86 -4.65 -12.80
C ASP A 134 -11.16 -4.65 -11.43
N LYS A 135 -9.90 -5.11 -11.38
CA LYS A 135 -9.20 -5.41 -10.12
C LYS A 135 -8.51 -4.21 -9.47
N TYR A 136 -8.34 -3.08 -10.18
CA TYR A 136 -7.76 -1.88 -9.58
C TYR A 136 -8.81 -1.09 -8.80
N ARG A 137 -8.42 -0.58 -7.63
CA ARG A 137 -9.23 0.33 -6.81
C ARG A 137 -8.36 1.17 -5.87
N LEU A 138 -8.96 2.15 -5.22
CA LEU A 138 -8.36 2.72 -4.00
C LEU A 138 -8.35 1.63 -2.91
N PRO A 139 -7.31 1.59 -2.06
CA PRO A 139 -7.36 0.73 -0.87
C PRO A 139 -8.45 1.22 0.08
N SER A 140 -9.00 0.32 0.88
CA SER A 140 -9.72 0.74 2.09
C SER A 140 -8.75 1.39 3.06
N GLU A 141 -9.27 2.14 4.03
CA GLU A 141 -8.44 2.72 5.06
C GLU A 141 -7.73 1.63 5.89
N ALA A 142 -8.43 0.53 6.16
CA ALA A 142 -7.88 -0.60 6.89
C ALA A 142 -6.72 -1.27 6.12
N GLU A 143 -6.90 -1.52 4.83
CA GLU A 143 -5.84 -2.06 3.97
C GLU A 143 -4.64 -1.12 3.90
N TRP A 144 -4.90 0.20 3.83
CA TRP A 144 -3.85 1.21 3.82
C TRP A 144 -3.05 1.21 5.13
N GLU A 145 -3.72 1.22 6.30
CA GLU A 145 -3.02 1.24 7.60
C GLU A 145 -2.27 -0.07 7.85
N TYR A 146 -2.87 -1.21 7.49
CA TYR A 146 -2.22 -2.52 7.54
C TYR A 146 -0.91 -2.51 6.75
N ALA A 147 -0.98 -2.05 5.50
CA ALA A 147 0.17 -1.94 4.62
C ALA A 147 1.21 -0.94 5.11
N CYS A 148 0.79 0.20 5.67
CA CYS A 148 1.68 1.21 6.25
C CYS A 148 2.47 0.62 7.42
N ARG A 149 1.80 -0.08 8.34
CA ARG A 149 2.40 -0.69 9.53
C ARG A 149 3.31 -1.86 9.19
N ALA A 150 3.02 -2.63 8.14
CA ALA A 150 3.85 -3.73 7.67
C ALA A 150 4.30 -4.69 8.79
N GLY A 151 3.35 -5.07 9.66
CA GLY A 151 3.57 -5.96 10.81
C GLY A 151 4.06 -5.28 12.10
N THR A 152 4.30 -3.97 12.10
CA THR A 152 4.67 -3.21 13.31
C THR A 152 3.45 -2.70 14.08
N GLN A 153 3.61 -2.50 15.39
CA GLN A 153 2.59 -1.93 16.28
C GLN A 153 2.99 -0.57 16.86
N THR A 154 4.15 -0.05 16.46
CA THR A 154 4.66 1.24 16.89
C THR A 154 3.91 2.39 16.21
N ARG A 155 4.06 3.60 16.75
CA ARG A 155 3.52 4.87 16.24
C ARG A 155 3.85 5.10 14.77
N CYS A 156 5.07 4.77 14.36
CA CYS A 156 5.51 4.74 12.97
C CYS A 156 6.07 3.36 12.64
N PHE A 157 6.04 2.96 11.36
CA PHE A 157 6.57 1.65 10.94
C PHE A 157 8.08 1.46 11.17
N PHE A 158 8.82 2.56 11.39
CA PHE A 158 10.25 2.57 11.70
C PHE A 158 10.55 2.74 13.20
N GLY A 159 9.52 2.64 14.06
CA GLY A 159 9.61 2.73 15.52
C GLY A 159 9.13 4.07 16.08
N GLU A 160 9.53 4.36 17.32
CA GLU A 160 9.14 5.57 18.09
C GLU A 160 10.18 6.70 18.01
N ASP A 161 11.35 6.43 17.43
CA ASP A 161 12.48 7.36 17.42
C ASP A 161 12.33 8.42 16.33
N GLU A 162 11.94 9.64 16.75
CA GLU A 162 11.76 10.79 15.86
C GLU A 162 13.04 11.18 15.10
N ALA A 163 14.23 10.81 15.61
CA ALA A 163 15.50 11.08 14.91
C ALA A 163 15.60 10.33 13.56
N LYS A 164 14.84 9.24 13.39
CA LYS A 164 14.81 8.47 12.14
C LYS A 164 13.86 9.05 11.09
N LEU A 165 12.99 10.01 11.46
CA LEU A 165 11.92 10.49 10.58
C LEU A 165 12.44 10.95 9.21
N ASP A 166 13.55 11.67 9.19
CA ASP A 166 14.16 12.19 7.96
C ASP A 166 14.69 11.10 7.02
N GLU A 167 14.88 9.86 7.49
CA GLU A 167 15.30 8.74 6.64
C GLU A 167 14.13 8.14 5.86
N TYR A 168 12.90 8.30 6.36
CA TYR A 168 11.70 7.60 5.87
C TYR A 168 10.63 8.51 5.29
N VAL A 169 10.57 9.78 5.73
CA VAL A 169 9.41 10.65 5.50
C VAL A 169 9.83 11.98 4.88
N TRP A 170 9.13 12.39 3.82
CA TRP A 170 9.13 13.78 3.36
C TRP A 170 8.07 14.57 4.12
N HIS A 171 8.48 15.54 4.94
CA HIS A 171 7.63 16.35 5.82
C HIS A 171 8.05 17.84 5.78
N ALA A 172 7.33 18.72 6.48
CA ALA A 172 7.55 20.17 6.41
C ALA A 172 8.99 20.60 6.71
N GLY A 173 9.67 19.91 7.62
CA GLY A 173 11.03 20.25 8.03
C GLY A 173 12.13 19.86 7.03
N ASN A 174 11.85 18.98 6.05
CA ASN A 174 12.88 18.48 5.12
C ASN A 174 12.48 18.52 3.63
N SER A 175 11.22 18.85 3.31
CA SER A 175 10.71 18.81 1.94
C SER A 175 11.07 20.05 1.12
N GLY A 176 11.34 21.19 1.76
CA GLY A 176 11.49 22.47 1.04
C GLY A 176 10.21 22.88 0.32
N ASP A 177 9.06 22.68 0.99
CA ASP A 177 7.72 23.13 0.59
C ASP A 177 7.21 22.58 -0.76
N LYS A 178 7.56 21.32 -1.07
CA LYS A 178 7.12 20.66 -2.31
C LYS A 178 7.12 19.14 -2.21
N THR A 179 6.44 18.49 -3.17
CA THR A 179 6.57 17.05 -3.39
C THR A 179 7.98 16.69 -3.88
N HIS A 180 8.36 15.44 -3.65
CA HIS A 180 9.62 14.86 -4.15
C HIS A 180 9.35 13.67 -5.06
N VAL A 181 10.36 13.32 -5.86
CA VAL A 181 10.37 12.08 -6.63
C VAL A 181 10.09 10.89 -5.70
N ILE A 182 9.20 10.00 -6.14
CA ILE A 182 8.83 8.80 -5.37
C ILE A 182 10.06 7.90 -5.13
N GLY A 183 10.08 7.20 -3.99
CA GLY A 183 11.10 6.20 -3.72
C GLY A 183 12.47 6.76 -3.31
N CYS A 184 12.57 8.05 -2.97
CA CYS A 184 13.82 8.67 -2.52
C CYS A 184 14.09 8.57 -1.01
N LYS A 185 13.12 8.08 -0.22
CA LYS A 185 13.29 7.72 1.20
C LYS A 185 13.33 6.21 1.37
N LYS A 186 13.71 5.73 2.56
CA LYS A 186 13.69 4.28 2.85
C LYS A 186 12.25 3.75 2.84
N PRO A 187 12.01 2.55 2.28
CA PRO A 187 10.68 1.94 2.31
C PRO A 187 10.36 1.36 3.70
N ASN A 188 9.10 1.02 3.91
CA ASN A 188 8.70 0.18 5.03
C ASN A 188 9.12 -1.30 4.82
N PRO A 189 8.95 -2.19 5.82
CA PRO A 189 9.33 -3.61 5.72
C PRO A 189 8.73 -4.39 4.55
N TRP A 190 7.63 -3.92 3.94
CA TRP A 190 7.00 -4.54 2.77
C TRP A 190 7.37 -3.86 1.44
N GLY A 191 8.38 -3.00 1.44
CA GLY A 191 8.89 -2.38 0.22
C GLY A 191 8.01 -1.25 -0.31
N LEU A 192 7.17 -0.66 0.56
CA LEU A 192 6.33 0.50 0.22
C LEU A 192 7.07 1.79 0.56
N TYR A 193 7.24 2.63 -0.45
CA TYR A 193 7.89 3.93 -0.38
C TYR A 193 6.86 5.03 -0.16
N ASP A 194 7.28 6.06 0.57
CA ASP A 194 6.50 7.28 0.83
C ASP A 194 5.08 7.01 1.35
N ILE A 195 4.81 5.84 1.92
CA ILE A 195 3.51 5.51 2.52
C ILE A 195 3.23 6.34 3.78
N ASN A 196 4.26 7.01 4.29
CA ASN A 196 4.13 8.03 5.31
C ASN A 196 5.03 9.20 4.89
N GLY A 197 4.45 10.28 4.39
CA GLY A 197 5.12 11.48 3.87
C GLY A 197 4.82 11.76 2.39
N ASN A 198 5.48 12.79 1.86
CA ASN A 198 5.34 13.27 0.48
C ASN A 198 3.93 13.81 0.21
N VAL A 199 2.91 12.98 0.00
CA VAL A 199 1.52 13.41 -0.14
C VAL A 199 0.61 12.61 0.76
N TRP A 200 -0.46 13.25 1.23
CA TRP A 200 -1.60 12.52 1.76
C TRP A 200 -2.18 11.66 0.63
N GLU A 201 -2.77 10.52 0.98
CA GLU A 201 -3.30 9.59 0.00
C GLU A 201 -4.78 9.34 0.23
N TRP A 202 -5.59 9.53 -0.82
CA TRP A 202 -7.00 9.14 -0.82
C TRP A 202 -7.17 7.63 -0.61
N VAL A 203 -8.14 7.26 0.23
CA VAL A 203 -8.64 5.89 0.41
C VAL A 203 -10.14 5.81 0.06
N GLN A 204 -10.70 4.62 -0.06
CA GLN A 204 -12.10 4.43 -0.48
C GLN A 204 -13.12 4.98 0.53
N ASP A 205 -12.83 4.81 1.82
CA ASP A 205 -13.73 4.99 2.96
C ASP A 205 -14.32 6.39 3.11
N GLU A 206 -15.53 6.42 3.66
CA GLU A 206 -16.16 7.64 4.15
C GLU A 206 -15.73 7.98 5.57
N TRP A 207 -15.69 9.27 5.87
CA TRP A 207 -15.27 9.75 7.18
C TRP A 207 -16.27 9.37 8.28
N HIS A 208 -15.71 8.77 9.34
CA HIS A 208 -16.38 8.54 10.62
C HIS A 208 -15.56 9.21 11.73
N GLU A 209 -16.25 9.77 12.73
CA GLU A 209 -15.60 10.51 13.82
C GLU A 209 -14.78 9.61 14.77
N ASN A 210 -14.90 8.28 14.65
CA ASN A 210 -14.18 7.26 15.40
C ASN A 210 -14.40 5.88 14.73
N TYR A 211 -13.81 4.82 15.29
CA TYR A 211 -13.92 3.43 14.84
C TYR A 211 -15.03 2.62 15.53
N ASN A 212 -15.98 3.25 16.23
CA ASN A 212 -17.09 2.51 16.84
C ASN A 212 -18.01 1.96 15.74
N GLY A 213 -18.02 0.63 15.57
CA GLY A 213 -18.77 -0.03 14.50
C GLY A 213 -18.02 -0.18 13.18
N ALA A 214 -16.71 0.13 13.16
CA ALA A 214 -15.88 -0.05 11.97
C ALA A 214 -15.87 -1.53 11.50
N PRO A 215 -15.81 -1.78 10.17
CA PRO A 215 -15.61 -3.11 9.63
C PRO A 215 -14.33 -3.76 10.18
N SER A 216 -14.38 -5.07 10.43
CA SER A 216 -13.25 -5.85 10.97
C SER A 216 -12.65 -6.83 9.96
N ASP A 217 -13.09 -6.78 8.70
CA ASP A 217 -12.72 -7.71 7.63
C ASP A 217 -11.88 -7.04 6.52
N GLY A 218 -11.44 -5.81 6.75
CA GLY A 218 -10.64 -5.02 5.81
C GLY A 218 -11.45 -4.30 4.73
N SER A 219 -12.77 -4.47 4.68
CA SER A 219 -13.62 -3.75 3.73
C SER A 219 -13.66 -2.25 4.02
N ALA A 220 -13.94 -1.45 2.99
CA ALA A 220 -14.10 -0.01 3.13
C ALA A 220 -15.39 0.33 3.89
N TRP A 221 -15.31 1.31 4.78
CA TRP A 221 -16.44 1.80 5.55
C TRP A 221 -17.19 2.91 4.80
N GLU A 222 -18.26 2.55 4.09
CA GLU A 222 -18.92 3.43 3.11
C GLU A 222 -20.30 3.96 3.52
N ASP A 223 -20.84 3.61 4.70
CA ASP A 223 -22.15 4.10 5.18
C ASP A 223 -22.04 5.39 6.02
N GLY A 224 -21.05 6.23 5.70
CA GLY A 224 -20.77 7.48 6.39
C GLY A 224 -21.92 8.49 6.31
N SER A 225 -22.19 9.15 7.44
CA SER A 225 -23.28 10.15 7.53
C SER A 225 -22.92 11.53 6.96
N ASN A 226 -21.66 11.77 6.58
CA ASN A 226 -21.09 13.12 6.53
C ASN A 226 -20.12 13.36 5.35
N SER A 227 -20.53 13.02 4.12
CA SER A 227 -20.05 13.48 2.77
C SER A 227 -18.54 13.68 2.51
N GLY A 228 -17.69 13.24 3.41
CA GLY A 228 -16.26 13.44 3.41
C GLY A 228 -15.55 12.11 3.23
N LYS A 229 -14.39 12.17 2.59
CA LYS A 229 -13.51 11.04 2.36
C LYS A 229 -12.30 11.13 3.27
N ILE A 230 -11.64 10.00 3.47
CA ILE A 230 -10.44 9.92 4.31
C ILE A 230 -9.18 10.11 3.45
N SER A 231 -8.20 10.81 4.00
CA SER A 231 -6.82 10.80 3.50
C SER A 231 -5.86 10.31 4.58
N ARG A 232 -4.83 9.55 4.18
CA ARG A 232 -3.85 8.88 5.05
C ARG A 232 -2.40 9.26 4.74
N GLY A 233 -1.50 9.07 5.71
CA GLY A 233 -0.06 9.04 5.46
C GLY A 233 0.72 10.34 5.48
N CYS A 234 0.24 11.42 6.10
CA CYS A 234 1.00 12.67 6.22
C CYS A 234 1.32 13.31 4.85
N SER A 235 2.14 14.36 4.81
CA SER A 235 2.60 14.96 3.54
C SER A 235 3.83 15.83 3.73
N TRP A 236 4.38 16.35 2.64
CA TRP A 236 5.47 17.31 2.61
C TRP A 236 5.19 18.60 3.39
N LEU A 237 3.91 18.91 3.69
CA LEU A 237 3.47 20.10 4.42
C LEU A 237 3.19 19.81 5.90
N CYS A 238 3.23 18.55 6.33
CA CYS A 238 2.86 18.19 7.68
C CYS A 238 4.01 18.34 8.66
N GLU A 239 3.68 18.77 9.87
CA GLU A 239 4.57 18.66 11.02
C GLU A 239 4.78 17.19 11.41
N THR A 240 5.89 16.92 12.07
CA THR A 240 6.36 15.56 12.40
C THR A 240 5.34 14.75 13.21
N GLY A 241 4.55 15.40 14.06
CA GLY A 241 3.52 14.76 14.88
C GLY A 241 2.36 14.14 14.09
N LEU A 242 2.15 14.56 12.84
CA LEU A 242 1.11 14.00 11.96
C LEU A 242 1.61 12.81 11.14
N CYS A 243 2.92 12.54 11.12
CA CYS A 243 3.51 11.47 10.32
C CYS A 243 3.53 10.15 11.07
N ARG A 244 2.35 9.71 11.52
CA ARG A 244 2.10 8.46 12.27
C ARG A 244 1.32 7.48 11.41
N SER A 245 1.50 6.19 11.65
CA SER A 245 0.81 5.13 10.91
C SER A 245 -0.71 5.20 11.05
N ALA A 246 -1.23 5.61 12.23
CA ALA A 246 -2.65 5.75 12.53
C ALA A 246 -3.28 7.07 12.03
N GLY A 247 -2.46 8.03 11.57
CA GLY A 247 -2.90 9.37 11.22
C GLY A 247 -3.94 9.38 10.09
N ARG A 248 -5.11 9.96 10.39
CA ARG A 248 -6.24 10.12 9.46
C ARG A 248 -6.74 11.53 9.43
N PHE A 249 -7.17 11.96 8.25
CA PHE A 249 -7.74 13.28 8.05
C PHE A 249 -9.03 13.23 7.23
N LYS A 250 -10.05 13.94 7.71
CA LYS A 250 -11.26 14.22 6.94
C LYS A 250 -10.95 15.19 5.82
N ARG A 251 -11.42 14.88 4.62
CA ARG A 251 -11.40 15.80 3.49
C ARG A 251 -12.80 15.87 2.87
N LYS A 252 -13.13 17.00 2.26
CA LYS A 252 -14.32 17.05 1.39
C LYS A 252 -14.02 16.28 0.10
N THR A 253 -14.99 15.58 -0.44
CA THR A 253 -14.83 14.74 -1.63
C THR A 253 -14.25 15.50 -2.84
N GLU A 254 -14.59 16.78 -2.97
CA GLU A 254 -14.13 17.70 -4.03
C GLU A 254 -12.77 18.36 -3.76
N SER A 255 -12.13 18.09 -2.63
CA SER A 255 -10.87 18.73 -2.25
C SER A 255 -9.77 18.43 -3.26
N ARG A 256 -9.02 19.46 -3.65
CA ARG A 256 -7.81 19.37 -4.48
C ARG A 256 -6.72 20.13 -3.77
N LEU A 257 -5.70 19.44 -3.31
CA LEU A 257 -4.61 20.05 -2.53
C LEU A 257 -3.28 19.67 -3.15
N ALA A 258 -2.30 20.57 -3.06
CA ALA A 258 -0.94 20.39 -3.58
C ALA A 258 -0.12 19.32 -2.81
N ASN A 259 -0.70 18.76 -1.75
CA ASN A 259 -0.12 17.74 -0.90
C ASN A 259 -1.03 16.51 -0.76
N LEU A 260 -1.97 16.30 -1.70
CA LEU A 260 -2.94 15.20 -1.68
C LEU A 260 -2.97 14.49 -3.03
N GLY A 261 -2.55 13.23 -3.01
CA GLY A 261 -2.56 12.29 -4.13
C GLY A 261 -3.25 10.98 -3.73
N PHE A 262 -2.78 9.87 -4.28
CA PHE A 262 -3.30 8.54 -3.99
C PHE A 262 -2.33 7.44 -4.45
N ARG A 263 -2.49 6.24 -3.89
CA ARG A 263 -1.90 4.99 -4.41
C ARG A 263 -3.00 4.00 -4.72
N LEU A 264 -2.68 3.00 -5.54
CA LEU A 264 -3.64 1.99 -5.95
C LEU A 264 -3.41 0.66 -5.27
N LEU A 265 -4.52 -0.03 -5.02
CA LEU A 265 -4.56 -1.46 -4.77
C LEU A 265 -4.99 -2.17 -6.05
N LYS A 266 -4.47 -3.38 -6.26
CA LYS A 266 -4.96 -4.33 -7.26
C LYS A 266 -5.26 -5.67 -6.59
N GLU A 267 -6.45 -6.19 -6.80
CA GLU A 267 -6.83 -7.54 -6.34
C GLU A 267 -6.06 -8.62 -7.13
N LEU A 268 -5.84 -9.78 -6.51
CA LEU A 268 -5.15 -10.92 -7.15
C LEU A 268 -5.96 -11.48 -8.31
#